data_AF-A0A925RPM9-F1
#
_entry.id   AF-A0A925RPM9-F1
#
_cell.length_a   1.000
_cell.length_b   1.000
_cell.length_c   1.000
_cell.angle_alpha   90.00
_cell.angle_beta   90.00
_cell.angle_gamma   90.00
#
_symmetry.space_group_name_H-M   'P 1'
#
loop_
_entity.id
_entity.type
_entity.pdbx_description
1 polymer ?
#
loop_
_entity_poly.entity_id
_entity_poly.type
_entity_poly.pdbx_seq_one_letter_code
_entity_poly.pdbx_strand_id
1 'polypeptide(L)'
;MTCFSSALIAFAAITFSTIPALHAQVATGLVDPNVATEQELAALPHMTPAVVKNLLAARPLAGPLALDQFLAGQSLTPEQRGAFYRRAFVHLNLNTATGPEILLVPGAGKRMAHEFEEYRPWKTFAQFDKEIGKYVNKQEVARLKQYTFLPLNLNTATEAQLMTIPGVSKQTAQKLAEHRPWKSQAQFQQAFGKDVEQKEVTRLWRYVVIP
;
A
#
# COMPACT_ATOMS: atom_id res chain seq x y z
N MET A 1 40.24 60.58 23.00
CA MET A 1 40.10 59.74 21.80
C MET A 1 40.21 58.29 22.22
N THR A 2 39.09 57.64 22.49
CA THR A 2 39.03 56.21 22.85
C THR A 2 37.88 55.61 22.05
N CYS A 3 38.22 54.94 20.95
CA CYS A 3 37.28 54.23 20.09
C CYS A 3 36.93 52.88 20.73
N PHE A 4 35.66 52.68 21.08
CA PHE A 4 35.08 51.36 21.34
C PHE A 4 34.52 50.81 20.02
N SER A 5 35.07 49.71 19.51
CA SER A 5 34.49 48.95 18.41
C SER A 5 33.57 47.86 18.98
N SER A 6 32.27 47.99 18.71
CA SER A 6 31.26 46.97 19.03
C SER A 6 31.29 45.86 17.99
N ALA A 7 31.65 44.65 18.39
CA ALA A 7 31.53 43.45 17.55
C ALA A 7 30.06 42.97 17.56
N LEU A 8 29.41 42.99 16.39
CA LEU A 8 28.08 42.41 16.18
C LEU A 8 28.24 40.89 16.01
N ILE A 9 27.76 40.10 16.98
CA ILE A 9 27.65 38.64 16.84
C ILE A 9 26.31 38.33 16.16
N ALA A 10 26.37 37.93 14.89
CA ALA A 10 25.20 37.46 14.15
C ALA A 10 24.83 36.03 14.62
N PHE A 11 23.70 35.90 15.33
CA PHE A 11 23.08 34.61 15.62
C PHE A 11 22.41 34.07 14.35
N ALA A 12 23.04 33.11 13.68
CA ALA A 12 22.39 32.33 12.64
C ALA A 12 21.41 31.34 13.30
N ALA A 13 20.11 31.65 13.25
CA ALA A 13 19.06 30.74 13.67
C ALA A 13 18.95 29.58 12.67
N ILE A 14 19.50 28.42 13.03
CA ILE A 14 19.31 27.18 12.27
C ILE A 14 17.89 26.69 12.57
N THR A 15 16.96 26.98 11.67
CA THR A 15 15.63 26.38 11.66
C THR A 15 15.76 24.91 11.25
N PHE A 16 15.65 23.99 12.20
CA PHE A 16 15.45 22.57 11.90
C PHE A 16 14.04 22.38 11.35
N SER A 17 13.90 22.38 10.02
CA SER A 17 12.70 21.86 9.37
C SER A 17 12.62 20.37 9.65
N THR A 18 11.69 19.95 10.50
CA THR A 18 11.39 18.54 10.71
C THR A 18 10.82 17.98 9.41
N ILE A 19 11.64 17.21 8.68
CA ILE A 19 11.16 16.42 7.56
C ILE A 19 10.15 15.42 8.16
N PRO A 20 8.85 15.46 7.78
CA PRO A 20 7.91 14.48 8.26
C PRO A 20 8.44 13.10 7.86
N ALA A 21 8.59 12.20 8.84
CA ALA A 21 9.05 10.85 8.60
C ALA A 21 8.21 10.24 7.45
N LEU A 22 8.90 9.68 6.44
CA LEU A 22 8.27 8.89 5.40
C LEU A 22 7.59 7.70 6.07
N HIS A 23 6.30 7.81 6.34
CA HIS A 23 5.50 6.65 6.73
C HIS A 23 5.15 5.91 5.45
N ALA A 24 5.77 4.75 5.23
CA ALA A 24 5.39 3.85 4.15
C ALA A 24 3.87 3.62 4.19
N GLN A 25 3.15 3.93 3.11
CA GLN A 25 1.70 3.82 3.07
C GLN A 25 1.20 2.42 2.66
N VAL A 26 2.10 1.59 2.15
CA VAL A 26 1.94 0.14 2.03
C VAL A 26 2.97 -0.51 2.96
N ALA A 27 2.51 -1.39 3.84
CA ALA A 27 3.42 -2.08 4.75
C ALA A 27 4.21 -3.17 4.02
N THR A 28 5.52 -3.22 4.28
CA THR A 28 6.46 -4.16 3.68
C THR A 28 6.43 -5.52 4.38
N GLY A 29 6.57 -6.62 3.63
CA GLY A 29 6.79 -7.95 4.21
C GLY A 29 6.10 -9.10 3.48
N LEU A 30 5.07 -8.80 2.68
CA LEU A 30 4.38 -9.77 1.82
C LEU A 30 4.68 -9.48 0.36
N VAL A 31 4.78 -10.54 -0.44
CA VAL A 31 4.84 -10.45 -1.89
C VAL A 31 3.48 -9.94 -2.40
N ASP A 32 3.45 -8.87 -3.18
CA ASP A 32 2.21 -8.43 -3.86
C ASP A 32 2.04 -9.23 -5.17
N PRO A 33 1.00 -10.09 -5.27
CA PRO A 33 0.78 -10.93 -6.44
C PRO A 33 0.56 -10.18 -7.75
N ASN A 34 0.33 -8.86 -7.73
CA ASN A 34 0.16 -8.04 -8.93
C ASN A 34 1.47 -7.55 -9.54
N VAL A 35 2.56 -7.52 -8.78
CA VAL A 35 3.86 -6.98 -9.23
C VAL A 35 5.01 -7.96 -9.10
N ALA A 36 4.81 -9.07 -8.38
CA ALA A 36 5.83 -10.11 -8.21
C ALA A 36 6.32 -10.68 -9.55
N THR A 37 7.59 -11.02 -9.63
CA THR A 37 8.18 -11.77 -10.74
C THR A 37 7.64 -13.20 -10.79
N GLU A 38 7.80 -13.87 -11.94
CA GLU A 38 7.47 -15.29 -12.07
C GLU A 38 8.24 -16.16 -11.05
N GLN A 39 9.51 -15.85 -10.82
CA GLN A 39 10.35 -16.56 -9.85
C GLN A 39 9.86 -16.37 -8.42
N GLU A 40 9.51 -15.15 -8.02
CA GLU A 40 8.94 -14.89 -6.69
C GLU A 40 7.62 -15.63 -6.50
N LEU A 41 6.76 -15.67 -7.52
CA LEU A 41 5.52 -16.43 -7.47
C LEU A 41 5.75 -17.94 -7.38
N ALA A 42 6.69 -18.49 -8.14
CA ALA A 42 7.03 -19.91 -8.13
C ALA A 42 7.61 -20.38 -6.80
N ALA A 43 8.19 -19.47 -6.01
CA ALA A 43 8.69 -19.76 -4.67
C ALA A 43 7.59 -19.79 -3.58
N LEU A 44 6.34 -19.44 -3.92
CA LEU A 44 5.24 -19.41 -2.95
C LEU A 44 4.61 -20.80 -2.76
N PRO A 45 4.04 -21.07 -1.58
CA PRO A 45 3.37 -22.35 -1.29
C PRO A 45 2.31 -22.68 -2.34
N HIS A 46 2.34 -23.93 -2.84
CA HIS A 46 1.34 -24.49 -3.77
C HIS A 46 1.25 -23.81 -5.15
N MET A 47 2.24 -22.98 -5.51
CA MET A 47 2.29 -22.32 -6.81
C MET A 47 3.03 -23.18 -7.85
N THR A 48 2.29 -24.07 -8.51
CA THR A 48 2.81 -24.83 -9.65
C THR A 48 3.07 -23.91 -10.85
N PRO A 49 3.92 -24.31 -11.83
CA PRO A 49 4.14 -23.50 -13.03
C PRO A 49 2.85 -23.10 -13.78
N ALA A 50 1.86 -24.00 -13.80
CA ALA A 50 0.56 -23.71 -14.40
C ALA A 50 -0.20 -22.61 -13.63
N VAL A 51 -0.22 -22.69 -12.30
CA VAL A 51 -0.88 -21.70 -11.43
C VAL A 51 -0.20 -20.35 -11.56
N VAL A 52 1.14 -20.31 -11.57
CA VAL A 52 1.92 -19.07 -11.76
C VAL A 52 1.62 -18.43 -13.09
N LYS A 53 1.67 -19.19 -14.19
CA LYS A 53 1.32 -18.69 -15.54
C LYS A 53 -0.09 -18.10 -15.57
N ASN A 54 -1.07 -18.79 -14.98
CA ASN A 54 -2.45 -18.31 -14.94
C ASN A 54 -2.60 -17.05 -14.08
N LEU A 55 -1.85 -16.94 -12.98
CA LEU A 55 -1.86 -15.76 -12.12
C LEU A 55 -1.30 -14.54 -12.85
N LEU A 56 -0.17 -14.70 -13.57
CA LEU A 56 0.41 -13.64 -14.39
C LEU A 56 -0.60 -13.13 -15.44
N ALA A 57 -1.34 -14.04 -16.09
CA ALA A 57 -2.36 -13.67 -17.07
C ALA A 57 -3.57 -12.94 -16.45
N ALA A 58 -3.97 -13.34 -15.23
CA ALA A 58 -5.11 -12.78 -14.50
C ALA A 58 -4.85 -11.37 -13.93
N ARG A 59 -3.60 -10.89 -13.92
CA ARG A 59 -3.28 -9.56 -13.40
C ARG A 59 -3.94 -8.43 -14.20
N PRO A 60 -4.33 -7.33 -13.54
CA PRO A 60 -4.28 -7.12 -12.09
C PRO A 60 -5.49 -7.72 -11.36
N LEU A 61 -5.25 -8.32 -10.20
CA LEU A 61 -6.28 -8.71 -9.24
C LEU A 61 -6.75 -7.47 -8.46
N ALA A 62 -8.06 -7.23 -8.44
CA ALA A 62 -8.66 -6.04 -7.85
C ALA A 62 -8.51 -5.93 -6.32
N GLY A 63 -8.35 -7.07 -5.64
CA GLY A 63 -8.27 -7.14 -4.19
C GLY A 63 -8.15 -8.57 -3.66
N PRO A 64 -8.13 -8.74 -2.32
CA PRO A 64 -8.04 -10.04 -1.67
C PRO A 64 -9.10 -11.06 -2.11
N LEU A 65 -10.36 -10.64 -2.30
CA LEU A 65 -11.41 -11.56 -2.75
C LEU A 65 -11.17 -12.06 -4.18
N ALA A 66 -10.71 -11.19 -5.08
CA ALA A 66 -10.36 -11.59 -6.44
C ALA A 66 -9.17 -12.57 -6.45
N LEU A 67 -8.19 -12.35 -5.55
CA LEU A 67 -7.10 -13.30 -5.33
C LEU A 67 -7.63 -14.65 -4.80
N ASP A 68 -8.50 -14.65 -3.79
CA ASP A 68 -9.05 -15.88 -3.21
C ASP A 68 -9.86 -16.69 -4.23
N GLN A 69 -10.71 -16.01 -5.00
CA GLN A 69 -11.47 -16.60 -6.10
C GLN A 69 -10.56 -17.20 -7.17
N PHE A 70 -9.51 -16.46 -7.56
CA PHE A 70 -8.51 -16.96 -8.50
C PHE A 70 -7.87 -18.25 -7.98
N LEU A 71 -7.32 -18.24 -6.76
CA LEU A 71 -6.63 -19.39 -6.18
C LEU A 71 -7.57 -20.59 -5.99
N ALA A 72 -8.81 -20.36 -5.59
CA ALA A 72 -9.83 -21.42 -5.50
C ALA A 72 -10.16 -22.00 -6.89
N GLY A 73 -10.24 -21.16 -7.92
CA GLY A 73 -10.39 -21.60 -9.31
C GLY A 73 -9.19 -22.37 -9.86
N GLN A 74 -8.03 -22.25 -9.23
CA GLN A 74 -6.85 -23.10 -9.47
C GLN A 74 -6.84 -24.37 -8.60
N SER A 75 -7.96 -24.71 -7.97
CA SER A 75 -8.16 -25.89 -7.13
C SER A 75 -7.32 -25.92 -5.85
N LEU A 76 -6.84 -24.77 -5.35
CA LEU A 76 -6.20 -24.70 -4.04
C LEU A 76 -7.26 -24.79 -2.92
N THR A 77 -7.05 -25.69 -1.96
CA THR A 77 -7.92 -25.82 -0.77
C THR A 77 -7.83 -24.58 0.13
N PRO A 78 -8.81 -24.34 1.03
CA PRO A 78 -8.73 -23.23 1.98
C PRO A 78 -7.43 -23.21 2.80
N GLU A 79 -6.91 -24.37 3.18
CA GLU A 79 -5.66 -24.51 3.93
C GLU A 79 -4.45 -24.09 3.08
N GLN A 80 -4.42 -24.52 1.81
CA GLN A 80 -3.37 -24.15 0.86
C GLN A 80 -3.38 -22.65 0.55
N ARG A 81 -4.57 -22.05 0.37
CA ARG A 81 -4.72 -20.60 0.22
C ARG A 81 -4.29 -19.86 1.47
N GLY A 82 -4.63 -20.36 2.66
CA GLY A 82 -4.15 -19.82 3.93
C GLY A 82 -2.63 -19.86 4.07
N ALA A 83 -1.95 -20.89 3.55
CA ALA A 83 -0.50 -20.94 3.48
C ALA A 83 0.08 -19.89 2.52
N PHE A 84 -0.56 -19.69 1.35
CA PHE A 84 -0.21 -18.63 0.41
C PHE A 84 -0.33 -17.23 1.05
N TYR A 85 -1.44 -16.94 1.73
CA TYR A 85 -1.69 -15.61 2.33
C TYR A 85 -0.67 -15.19 3.38
N ARG A 86 0.01 -16.14 4.03
CA ARG A 86 1.10 -15.83 4.98
C ARG A 86 2.37 -15.30 4.29
N ARG A 87 2.47 -15.44 2.97
CA ARG A 87 3.66 -15.09 2.17
C ARG A 87 3.37 -14.03 1.11
N ALA A 88 2.15 -14.04 0.56
CA ALA A 88 1.75 -13.14 -0.51
C ALA A 88 0.29 -12.71 -0.37
N PHE A 89 -0.01 -11.44 -0.64
CA PHE A 89 -1.35 -10.88 -0.47
C PHE A 89 -1.54 -9.62 -1.31
N VAL A 90 -2.77 -9.39 -1.79
CA VAL A 90 -3.15 -8.10 -2.40
C VAL A 90 -3.66 -7.20 -1.27
N HIS A 91 -2.88 -6.20 -0.83
CA HIS A 91 -3.12 -5.44 0.42
C HIS A 91 -4.53 -4.84 0.54
N LEU A 92 -5.19 -4.90 1.69
CA LEU A 92 -6.48 -4.27 2.01
C LEU A 92 -6.39 -2.74 2.00
N ASN A 93 -7.35 -2.08 1.35
CA ASN A 93 -7.56 -0.65 1.60
C ASN A 93 -8.24 -0.50 2.97
N LEU A 94 -7.56 0.08 3.96
CA LEU A 94 -8.10 0.20 5.33
C LEU A 94 -9.46 0.92 5.38
N ASN A 95 -9.72 1.81 4.43
CA ASN A 95 -10.93 2.63 4.43
C ASN A 95 -12.10 2.02 3.66
N THR A 96 -11.87 0.98 2.87
CA THR A 96 -12.93 0.39 2.01
C THR A 96 -12.99 -1.13 2.02
N ALA A 97 -12.04 -1.82 2.66
CA ALA A 97 -12.05 -3.29 2.72
C ALA A 97 -13.35 -3.82 3.33
N THR A 98 -13.84 -4.93 2.82
CA THR A 98 -15.05 -5.58 3.36
C THR A 98 -14.70 -6.58 4.45
N GLY A 99 -15.64 -6.88 5.37
CA GLY A 99 -15.48 -7.95 6.34
C GLY A 99 -14.95 -9.28 5.74
N PRO A 100 -15.52 -9.80 4.63
CA PRO A 100 -14.99 -10.98 3.94
C PRO A 100 -13.54 -10.85 3.48
N GLU A 101 -13.11 -9.68 2.98
CA GLU A 101 -11.70 -9.46 2.62
C GLU A 101 -10.79 -9.48 3.85
N ILE A 102 -11.22 -8.90 4.96
CA ILE A 102 -10.44 -8.88 6.20
C ILE A 102 -10.29 -10.29 6.78
N LEU A 103 -11.34 -11.11 6.69
CA LEU A 103 -11.31 -12.51 7.15
C LEU A 103 -10.33 -13.41 6.34
N LEU A 104 -9.87 -12.97 5.16
CA LEU A 104 -8.82 -13.67 4.41
C LEU A 104 -7.42 -13.48 5.02
N VAL A 105 -7.23 -12.44 5.86
CA VAL A 105 -5.96 -12.24 6.55
C VAL A 105 -5.77 -13.38 7.57
N PRO A 106 -4.70 -14.19 7.48
CA PRO A 106 -4.48 -15.28 8.42
C PRO A 106 -4.53 -14.78 9.86
N GLY A 107 -5.33 -15.41 10.72
CA GLY A 107 -5.49 -15.00 12.13
C GLY A 107 -6.44 -13.83 12.38
N ALA A 108 -6.97 -13.16 11.35
CA ALA A 108 -8.00 -12.14 11.51
C ALA A 108 -9.37 -12.80 11.66
N GLY A 109 -9.90 -12.80 12.88
CA GLY A 109 -11.28 -13.25 13.16
C GLY A 109 -12.32 -12.13 12.99
N LYS A 110 -13.59 -12.49 13.15
CA LYS A 110 -14.73 -11.54 13.06
C LYS A 110 -14.57 -10.29 13.93
N ARG A 111 -13.98 -10.44 15.11
CA ARG A 111 -13.68 -9.29 15.99
C ARG A 111 -12.74 -8.30 15.29
N MET A 112 -11.61 -8.76 14.75
CA MET A 112 -10.65 -7.88 14.07
C MET A 112 -11.25 -7.21 12.83
N ALA A 113 -12.08 -7.95 12.08
CA ALA A 113 -12.83 -7.37 10.96
C ALA A 113 -13.73 -6.21 11.41
N HIS A 114 -14.44 -6.37 12.53
CA HIS A 114 -15.26 -5.31 13.12
C HIS A 114 -14.42 -4.11 13.58
N GLU A 115 -13.29 -4.32 14.26
CA GLU A 115 -12.42 -3.19 14.67
C GLU A 115 -11.90 -2.39 13.46
N PHE A 116 -11.56 -3.07 12.36
CA PHE A 116 -11.11 -2.42 11.12
C PHE A 116 -12.19 -1.51 10.51
N GLU A 117 -13.45 -1.90 10.63
CA GLU A 117 -14.60 -1.14 10.14
C GLU A 117 -14.94 0.04 11.08
N GLU A 118 -14.95 -0.21 12.40
CA GLU A 118 -15.32 0.76 13.44
C GLU A 118 -14.43 2.00 13.44
N TYR A 119 -13.11 1.83 13.26
CA TYR A 119 -12.15 2.93 13.31
C TYR A 119 -12.03 3.74 12.01
N ARG A 120 -12.87 3.47 11.00
CA ARG A 120 -12.87 4.25 9.76
C ARG A 120 -13.38 5.68 10.02
N PRO A 121 -12.80 6.70 9.35
CA PRO A 121 -11.69 6.60 8.42
C PRO A 121 -10.33 6.50 9.14
N TRP A 122 -9.50 5.59 8.65
CA TRP A 122 -8.09 5.52 8.98
C TRP A 122 -7.32 6.61 8.24
N LYS A 123 -6.54 7.39 8.99
CA LYS A 123 -5.75 8.51 8.46
C LYS A 123 -4.26 8.23 8.44
N THR A 124 -3.77 7.46 9.40
CA THR A 124 -2.33 7.18 9.56
C THR A 124 -2.09 5.79 10.12
N PHE A 125 -0.91 5.22 9.85
CA PHE A 125 -0.51 3.98 10.52
C PHE A 125 -0.22 4.16 12.01
N ALA A 126 0.06 5.39 12.48
CA ALA A 126 0.15 5.67 13.91
C ALA A 126 -1.22 5.49 14.61
N GLN A 127 -2.31 5.88 13.94
CA GLN A 127 -3.66 5.55 14.39
C GLN A 127 -3.88 4.04 14.39
N PHE A 128 -3.49 3.34 13.31
CA PHE A 128 -3.57 1.87 13.25
C PHE A 128 -2.84 1.20 14.43
N ASP A 129 -1.60 1.62 14.71
CA ASP A 129 -0.80 1.08 15.81
C ASP A 129 -1.46 1.29 17.18
N LYS A 130 -2.00 2.48 17.40
CA LYS A 130 -2.65 2.86 18.64
C LYS A 130 -3.95 2.08 18.86
N GLU A 131 -4.82 2.03 17.84
CA GLU A 131 -6.18 1.49 17.99
C GLU A 131 -6.16 -0.05 17.95
N ILE A 132 -5.42 -0.67 17.03
CA ILE A 132 -5.31 -2.14 16.97
C ILE A 132 -4.48 -2.68 18.15
N GLY A 133 -3.49 -1.92 18.62
CA GLY A 133 -2.67 -2.29 19.78
C GLY A 133 -3.43 -2.41 21.10
N LYS A 134 -4.70 -1.97 21.17
CA LYS A 134 -5.59 -2.21 22.31
C LYS A 134 -6.03 -3.67 22.43
N TYR A 135 -6.01 -4.42 21.33
CA TYR A 135 -6.59 -5.77 21.25
C TYR A 135 -5.57 -6.87 21.05
N VAL A 136 -4.42 -6.53 20.47
CA VAL A 136 -3.36 -7.48 20.15
C VAL A 136 -1.98 -6.89 20.49
N ASN A 137 -0.99 -7.77 20.66
CA ASN A 137 0.36 -7.33 20.98
C ASN A 137 1.05 -6.63 19.79
N LYS A 138 2.17 -5.94 20.04
CA LYS A 138 2.90 -5.17 19.02
C LYS A 138 3.35 -6.00 17.82
N GLN A 139 3.70 -7.27 18.03
CA GLN A 139 4.11 -8.16 16.93
C GLN A 139 2.93 -8.43 16.01
N GLU A 140 1.75 -8.67 16.56
CA GLU A 140 0.54 -8.92 15.81
C GLU A 140 0.03 -7.65 15.11
N VAL A 141 0.14 -6.48 15.75
CA VAL A 141 -0.10 -5.18 15.08
C VAL A 141 0.78 -5.05 13.84
N ALA A 142 2.09 -5.26 13.99
CA ALA A 142 3.03 -5.17 12.88
C ALA A 142 2.71 -6.16 11.77
N ARG A 143 2.33 -7.40 12.12
CA ARG A 143 1.92 -8.43 11.16
C ARG A 143 0.65 -8.04 10.42
N LEU A 144 -0.41 -7.64 11.11
CA LEU A 144 -1.68 -7.23 10.49
C LEU A 144 -1.47 -6.05 9.55
N LYS A 145 -0.61 -5.10 9.93
CA LYS A 145 -0.27 -3.95 9.09
C LYS A 145 0.26 -4.36 7.72
N GLN A 146 1.05 -5.44 7.62
CA GLN A 146 1.60 -5.96 6.35
C GLN A 146 0.53 -6.27 5.28
N TYR A 147 -0.71 -6.50 5.70
CA TYR A 147 -1.83 -6.82 4.82
C TYR A 147 -2.58 -5.58 4.36
N THR A 148 -2.19 -4.37 4.75
CA THR A 148 -3.03 -3.19 4.58
C THR A 148 -2.28 -2.03 3.93
N PHE A 149 -3.04 -1.10 3.36
CA PHE A 149 -2.56 0.18 2.89
C PHE A 149 -3.56 1.30 3.18
N LEU A 150 -3.04 2.54 3.17
CA LEU A 150 -3.83 3.77 3.16
C LEU A 150 -3.76 4.40 1.77
N PRO A 151 -4.88 4.86 1.19
CA PRO A 151 -4.84 5.49 -0.11
C PRO A 151 -4.14 6.86 -0.04
N LEU A 152 -3.30 7.13 -1.03
CA LEU A 152 -2.56 8.37 -1.16
C LEU A 152 -3.40 9.45 -1.86
N ASN A 153 -3.41 10.67 -1.32
CA ASN A 153 -3.93 11.81 -2.08
C ASN A 153 -3.01 12.10 -3.26
N LEU A 154 -3.52 11.87 -4.47
CA LEU A 154 -2.72 11.94 -5.70
C LEU A 154 -2.20 13.35 -5.99
N ASN A 155 -2.86 14.38 -5.48
CA ASN A 155 -2.48 15.79 -5.67
C ASN A 155 -1.47 16.31 -4.65
N THR A 156 -1.28 15.63 -3.51
CA THR A 156 -0.42 16.13 -2.43
C THR A 156 0.65 15.14 -1.99
N ALA A 157 0.53 13.86 -2.35
CA ALA A 157 1.54 12.86 -2.03
C ALA A 157 2.93 13.26 -2.56
N THR A 158 3.98 13.07 -1.78
CA THR A 158 5.35 13.23 -2.28
C THR A 158 5.69 12.08 -3.24
N GLU A 159 6.66 12.28 -4.14
CA GLU A 159 7.18 11.18 -4.98
C GLU A 159 7.62 9.99 -4.13
N ALA A 160 8.23 10.28 -2.98
CA ALA A 160 8.72 9.27 -2.07
C ALA A 160 7.57 8.47 -1.43
N GLN A 161 6.42 9.11 -1.16
CA GLN A 161 5.20 8.41 -0.74
C GLN A 161 4.61 7.59 -1.89
N LEU A 162 4.56 8.12 -3.12
CA LEU A 162 4.05 7.39 -4.29
C LEU A 162 4.87 6.12 -4.56
N MET A 163 6.20 6.17 -4.40
CA MET A 163 7.07 5.00 -4.53
C MET A 163 6.85 3.93 -3.46
N THR A 164 6.04 4.19 -2.42
CA THR A 164 5.64 3.15 -1.46
C THR A 164 4.56 2.23 -2.03
N ILE A 165 3.89 2.63 -3.11
CA ILE A 165 2.96 1.76 -3.84
C ILE A 165 3.77 0.66 -4.54
N PRO A 166 3.44 -0.63 -4.35
CA PRO A 166 4.13 -1.73 -5.01
C PRO A 166 4.25 -1.49 -6.52
N GLY A 167 5.44 -1.70 -7.09
CA GLY A 167 5.70 -1.52 -8.53
C GLY A 167 5.81 -0.07 -9.03
N VAL A 168 5.61 0.96 -8.18
CA VAL A 168 5.80 2.36 -8.62
C VAL A 168 7.29 2.72 -8.62
N SER A 169 7.83 2.92 -9.82
CA SER A 169 9.20 3.42 -10.00
C SER A 169 9.31 4.92 -9.70
N LYS A 170 10.55 5.42 -9.55
CA LYS A 170 10.82 6.86 -9.44
C LYS A 170 10.27 7.64 -10.64
N GLN A 171 10.44 7.13 -11.85
CA GLN A 171 9.93 7.77 -13.07
C GLN A 171 8.40 7.84 -13.06
N THR A 172 7.74 6.76 -12.64
CA THR A 172 6.27 6.73 -12.50
C THR A 172 5.80 7.75 -11.46
N ALA A 173 6.45 7.80 -10.30
CA ALA A 173 6.14 8.77 -9.24
C ALA A 173 6.31 10.22 -9.70
N GLN A 174 7.39 10.52 -10.43
CA GLN A 174 7.65 11.85 -11.02
C GLN A 174 6.53 12.24 -11.99
N LYS A 175 6.18 11.36 -12.94
CA LYS A 175 5.09 11.61 -13.89
C LYS A 175 3.76 11.90 -13.19
N LEU A 176 3.44 11.14 -12.13
CA LEU A 176 2.23 11.35 -11.33
C LEU A 176 2.22 12.74 -10.65
N ALA A 177 3.38 13.23 -10.22
CA ALA A 177 3.54 14.54 -9.62
C ALA A 177 3.45 15.69 -10.65
N GLU A 178 4.08 15.52 -11.82
CA GLU A 178 4.11 16.52 -12.90
C GLU A 178 2.73 16.80 -13.51
N HIS A 179 1.85 15.78 -13.57
CA HIS A 179 0.52 15.90 -14.16
C HIS A 179 -0.53 16.53 -13.24
N ARG A 180 -0.15 16.99 -12.06
CA ARG A 180 -1.05 17.65 -11.12
C ARG A 180 -1.53 19.00 -11.68
N PRO A 181 -2.77 19.43 -11.36
CA PRO A 181 -3.74 18.73 -10.52
C PRO A 181 -4.57 17.70 -11.29
N TRP A 182 -4.77 16.55 -10.64
CA TRP A 182 -5.73 15.54 -11.00
C TRP A 182 -7.13 15.93 -10.52
N LYS A 183 -8.11 15.83 -11.40
CA LYS A 183 -9.49 16.28 -11.19
C LYS A 183 -10.49 15.13 -11.14
N SER A 184 -10.19 14.02 -11.81
CA SER A 184 -11.08 12.86 -11.86
C SER A 184 -10.35 11.58 -12.23
N GLN A 185 -10.97 10.44 -11.94
CA GLN A 185 -10.51 9.13 -12.40
C GLN A 185 -10.40 9.06 -13.92
N ALA A 186 -11.37 9.61 -14.64
CA ALA A 186 -11.37 9.61 -16.10
C ALA A 186 -10.15 10.37 -16.66
N GLN A 187 -9.83 11.53 -16.08
CA GLN A 187 -8.63 12.29 -16.46
C GLN A 187 -7.36 11.50 -16.14
N PHE A 188 -7.30 10.86 -14.97
CA PHE A 188 -6.18 10.00 -14.57
C PHE A 188 -5.97 8.87 -15.59
N GLN A 189 -7.04 8.13 -15.90
CA GLN A 189 -6.99 7.01 -16.83
C GLN A 189 -6.58 7.45 -18.24
N GLN A 190 -7.10 8.58 -18.72
CA GLN A 190 -6.79 9.11 -20.04
C GLN A 190 -5.34 9.61 -20.16
N ALA A 191 -4.82 10.30 -19.15
CA ALA A 191 -3.45 10.83 -19.19
C ALA A 191 -2.43 9.70 -19.03
N PHE A 192 -2.60 8.85 -18.03
CA PHE A 192 -1.63 7.82 -17.69
C PHE A 192 -1.71 6.60 -18.63
N GLY A 193 -2.88 6.31 -19.21
CA GLY A 193 -3.05 5.24 -20.21
C GLY A 193 -2.33 5.47 -21.53
N LYS A 194 -1.80 6.68 -21.79
CA LYS A 194 -0.94 6.95 -22.96
C LYS A 194 0.49 6.49 -22.75
N ASP A 195 0.94 6.51 -21.50
CA ASP A 195 2.33 6.25 -21.11
C ASP A 195 2.54 4.86 -20.53
N VAL A 196 1.45 4.25 -20.05
CA VAL A 196 1.47 3.05 -19.24
C VAL A 196 0.29 2.16 -19.64
N GLU A 197 0.50 0.84 -19.63
CA GLU A 197 -0.55 -0.12 -19.97
C GLU A 197 -1.81 0.06 -19.10
N GLN A 198 -3.00 -0.12 -19.71
CA GLN A 198 -4.28 0.07 -19.03
C GLN A 198 -4.45 -0.81 -17.77
N LYS A 199 -3.81 -1.98 -17.75
CA LYS A 199 -3.75 -2.87 -16.59
C LYS A 199 -3.07 -2.19 -15.40
N GLU A 200 -1.95 -1.53 -15.65
CA GLU A 200 -1.20 -0.81 -14.63
C GLU A 200 -1.94 0.45 -14.16
N VAL A 201 -2.60 1.18 -15.06
CA VAL A 201 -3.49 2.30 -14.67
C VAL A 201 -4.58 1.84 -13.71
N THR A 202 -5.24 0.72 -14.03
CA THR A 202 -6.27 0.11 -13.18
C THR A 202 -5.71 -0.28 -11.81
N ARG A 203 -4.51 -0.88 -11.78
CA ARG A 203 -3.84 -1.28 -10.55
C ARG A 203 -3.47 -0.08 -9.67
N LEU A 204 -2.89 0.97 -10.26
CA LEU A 204 -2.46 2.17 -9.53
C LEU A 204 -3.63 2.93 -8.91
N TRP A 205 -4.76 3.01 -9.62
CA TRP A 205 -5.96 3.71 -9.12
C TRP A 205 -6.43 3.20 -7.75
N ARG A 206 -6.20 1.92 -7.47
CA ARG A 206 -6.51 1.29 -6.18
C ARG A 206 -5.85 1.96 -4.98
N TYR A 207 -4.65 2.50 -5.19
CA TYR A 207 -3.79 3.02 -4.12
C TYR A 207 -3.90 4.54 -3.91
N VAL A 208 -4.71 5.22 -4.73
CA VAL A 208 -4.76 6.67 -4.75
C VAL A 208 -6.19 7.19 -4.68
N VAL A 209 -6.34 8.42 -4.21
CA VAL A 209 -7.60 9.15 -4.18
C VAL A 209 -7.39 10.57 -4.70
N ILE A 210 -8.45 11.14 -5.25
CA ILE A 210 -8.57 12.57 -5.55
C ILE A 210 -9.69 13.07 -4.63
N PRO A 211 -9.36 13.65 -3.47
CA PRO A 211 -10.36 14.15 -2.53
C PRO A 211 -11.03 15.43 -3.00
#